data_AF-A0A7G9ZAP0-F1
#
_entry.id   AF-A0A7G9ZAP0-F1
#
_cell.length_a   1.000
_cell.length_b   1.000
_cell.length_c   1.000
_cell.angle_alpha   90.00
_cell.angle_beta   90.00
_cell.angle_gamma   90.00
#
_symmetry.space_group_name_H-M   'P 1'
#
loop_
_entity.id
_entity.type
_entity.pdbx_description
1 polymer ?
#
loop_
_entity_poly.entity_id
_entity_poly.type
_entity_poly.pdbx_seq_one_letter_code
_entity_poly.pdbx_strand_id
1 'polypeptide(L)'
;MITKEGKPVGITVDYDIAAKVILKDRSPDEVKVKEIMSSPLITVGSDASVEEACGLMAGKGIRRLPVIEDGELVGIISIRNILTGESVHERKYLF
;
A
#
# COMPACT_ATOMS: atom_id res chain seq x y z
N MET A 1 2.68 3.86 -3.20
CA MET A 1 2.26 2.88 -4.21
C MET A 1 3.11 3.05 -5.44
N ILE A 2 3.32 1.99 -6.22
CA ILE A 2 4.02 2.05 -7.50
C ILE A 2 3.04 1.67 -8.59
N THR A 3 2.94 2.52 -9.61
CA THR A 3 2.10 2.30 -10.79
C THR A 3 2.99 2.11 -12.02
N LYS A 4 2.53 1.27 -12.96
CA LYS A 4 3.09 1.14 -14.30
C LYS A 4 1.95 1.34 -15.29
N GLU A 5 2.06 2.34 -16.16
CA GLU A 5 1.01 2.66 -17.15
C GLU A 5 -0.37 2.85 -16.50
N GLY A 6 -0.42 3.56 -15.37
CA GLY A 6 -1.64 3.78 -14.58
C GLY A 6 -2.03 2.61 -13.67
N LYS A 7 -1.59 1.39 -13.96
CA LYS A 7 -1.96 0.20 -13.18
C LYS A 7 -1.12 0.05 -11.93
N PRO A 8 -1.72 -0.18 -10.76
CA PRO A 8 -0.97 -0.36 -9.52
C PRO A 8 -0.26 -1.73 -9.54
N VAL A 9 1.07 -1.73 -9.39
CA VAL A 9 1.92 -2.94 -9.53
C VAL A 9 2.59 -3.37 -8.23
N GLY A 10 2.67 -2.49 -7.23
CA GLY A 10 3.26 -2.82 -5.95
C GLY A 10 3.10 -1.73 -4.91
N ILE A 11 3.34 -2.09 -3.65
CA ILE A 11 3.26 -1.18 -2.51
C ILE A 11 4.53 -1.29 -1.68
N THR A 12 5.04 -0.14 -1.25
CA THR A 12 6.11 -0.06 -0.25
C THR A 12 5.66 0.85 0.87
N VAL A 13 6.13 0.56 2.08
CA VAL A 13 5.87 1.32 3.30
C VAL A 13 7.19 1.68 3.97
N ASP A 14 7.18 2.63 4.89
CA ASP A 14 8.41 3.11 5.56
C ASP A 14 9.24 1.98 6.19
N TYR A 15 8.57 0.93 6.69
CA TYR A 15 9.24 -0.26 7.21
C TYR A 15 10.06 -1.00 6.16
N ASP A 16 9.64 -1.04 4.90
CA ASP A 16 10.43 -1.65 3.82
C ASP A 16 11.73 -0.87 3.59
N ILE A 17 11.69 0.46 3.63
CA ILE A 17 12.88 1.30 3.49
C ILE A 17 13.82 1.03 4.67
N ALA A 18 13.31 1.10 5.90
CA ALA A 18 14.11 0.84 7.09
C ALA A 18 14.71 -0.57 7.04
N ALA A 19 13.90 -1.61 6.83
CA ALA A 19 14.31 -3.00 6.97
C ALA A 19 15.11 -3.54 5.77
N LYS A 20 14.83 -3.06 4.55
CA LYS A 20 15.41 -3.61 3.32
C LYS A 20 16.45 -2.70 2.66
N VAL A 21 16.59 -1.45 3.12
CA VAL A 21 17.62 -0.51 2.65
C VAL A 21 18.57 -0.18 3.80
N ILE A 22 18.08 0.53 4.82
CA ILE A 22 18.92 1.08 5.89
C ILE A 22 19.57 -0.02 6.74
N LEU A 23 18.78 -0.96 7.27
CA LEU A 23 19.28 -2.07 8.08
C LEU A 23 20.14 -3.07 7.29
N LYS A 24 20.16 -2.96 5.95
CA LYS A 24 20.98 -3.78 5.07
C LYS A 24 22.22 -3.03 4.56
N ASP A 25 22.46 -1.82 5.05
CA ASP A 25 23.57 -0.96 4.65
C ASP A 25 23.63 -0.75 3.12
N ARG A 26 22.46 -0.62 2.50
CA ARG A 26 22.33 -0.38 1.06
C ARG A 26 22.19 1.12 0.80
N SER A 27 22.82 1.62 -0.25
CA SER A 27 22.72 3.04 -0.63
C SER A 27 21.32 3.36 -1.18
N PRO A 28 20.57 4.31 -0.60
CA PRO A 28 19.21 4.66 -1.06
C PRO A 28 19.13 5.13 -2.52
N ASP A 29 20.21 5.68 -3.07
CA ASP A 29 20.35 6.12 -4.45
C ASP A 29 20.52 4.97 -5.45
N GLU A 30 20.96 3.80 -4.99
CA GLU A 30 21.18 2.62 -5.83
C GLU A 30 19.99 1.64 -5.78
N VAL A 31 19.19 1.65 -4.71
CA VAL A 31 18.08 0.72 -4.53
C VAL A 31 16.83 1.19 -5.29
N LYS A 32 16.35 0.37 -6.23
CA LYS A 32 15.08 0.67 -6.90
C LYS A 32 13.91 0.23 -6.02
N VAL A 33 12.85 1.04 -5.98
CA VAL A 33 11.64 0.72 -5.19
C VAL A 33 11.04 -0.65 -5.54
N LYS A 34 11.12 -1.05 -6.82
CA LYS A 34 10.66 -2.37 -7.28
C LYS A 34 11.35 -3.56 -6.59
N GLU A 35 12.53 -3.35 -6.02
CA GLU A 35 13.30 -4.39 -5.32
C GLU A 35 12.87 -4.56 -3.87
N ILE A 36 12.24 -3.55 -3.28
CA ILE A 36 11.85 -3.54 -1.87
C ILE A 36 10.33 -3.56 -1.67
N MET A 37 9.55 -3.23 -2.69
CA MET A 37 8.09 -3.26 -2.64
C MET A 37 7.55 -4.69 -2.52
N SER A 38 6.33 -4.81 -1.99
CA SER A 38 5.54 -6.03 -2.05
C SER A 38 4.74 -6.10 -3.35
N SER A 39 4.78 -7.25 -4.01
CA SER A 39 4.00 -7.59 -5.22
C SER A 39 3.69 -9.09 -5.25
N PRO A 40 2.56 -9.54 -5.83
CA PRO A 40 1.47 -8.74 -6.38
C PRO A 40 0.73 -7.96 -5.27
N LEU A 41 -0.03 -6.93 -5.67
CA LEU A 41 -0.82 -6.17 -4.71
C LEU A 41 -1.91 -7.03 -4.10
N ILE A 42 -2.04 -6.92 -2.78
CA ILE A 42 -3.22 -7.39 -2.04
C ILE A 42 -4.15 -6.18 -1.97
N THR A 43 -5.30 -6.25 -2.64
CA THR A 43 -6.24 -5.14 -2.80
C THR A 43 -7.59 -5.50 -2.22
N VAL A 44 -8.45 -4.48 -2.09
CA VAL A 44 -9.86 -4.63 -1.72
C VAL A 44 -10.74 -3.81 -2.66
N GLY A 45 -11.99 -4.23 -2.88
CA GLY A 45 -12.98 -3.47 -3.65
C GLY A 45 -13.44 -2.20 -2.92
N SER A 46 -13.94 -1.22 -3.67
CA SER A 46 -14.57 -0.01 -3.10
C SER A 46 -15.87 -0.30 -2.34
N ASP A 47 -16.52 -1.41 -2.66
CA ASP A 47 -17.77 -1.90 -2.08
C ASP A 47 -17.57 -2.81 -0.86
N ALA A 48 -16.34 -3.19 -0.55
CA ALA A 48 -16.04 -4.08 0.55
C ALA A 48 -16.33 -3.44 1.91
N SER A 49 -16.85 -4.24 2.82
CA SER A 49 -17.07 -3.86 4.21
C SER A 49 -15.75 -3.63 4.95
N VAL A 50 -15.82 -2.82 6.01
CA VAL A 50 -14.69 -2.62 6.94
C VAL A 50 -14.26 -3.95 7.58
N GLU A 51 -15.20 -4.86 7.83
CA GLU A 51 -14.91 -6.18 8.40
C GLU A 51 -14.07 -7.03 7.43
N GLU A 52 -14.42 -7.06 6.15
CA GLU A 52 -13.64 -7.76 5.12
C GLU A 52 -12.24 -7.18 4.98
N ALA A 53 -12.13 -5.84 4.94
CA ALA A 53 -10.84 -5.17 4.89
C ALA A 53 -9.97 -5.50 6.12
N CYS A 54 -10.54 -5.47 7.32
CA CYS A 54 -9.87 -5.86 8.57
C CYS A 54 -9.45 -7.33 8.56
N GLY A 55 -10.33 -8.24 8.11
CA GLY A 55 -10.04 -9.66 8.01
C GLY A 55 -8.88 -9.94 7.05
N LEU A 56 -8.86 -9.27 5.90
CA LEU A 56 -7.76 -9.37 4.94
C LEU A 56 -6.44 -8.80 5.51
N MET A 57 -6.49 -7.65 6.18
CA MET A 57 -5.35 -7.07 6.87
C MET A 57 -4.76 -8.02 7.91
N ALA A 58 -5.61 -8.58 8.78
CA ALA A 58 -5.19 -9.52 9.82
C ALA A 58 -4.63 -10.81 9.22
N GLY A 59 -5.33 -11.42 8.26
CA GLY A 59 -4.92 -12.67 7.63
C GLY A 59 -3.63 -12.56 6.82
N LYS A 60 -3.26 -11.37 6.36
CA LYS A 60 -2.02 -11.13 5.60
C LYS A 60 -0.94 -10.43 6.41
N GLY A 61 -1.21 -10.06 7.67
CA GLY A 61 -0.27 -9.31 8.51
C GLY A 61 0.07 -7.92 7.98
N ILE A 62 -0.84 -7.31 7.20
CA ILE A 62 -0.67 -5.98 6.59
C ILE A 62 -1.58 -4.96 7.26
N ARG A 63 -1.21 -3.68 7.15
CA ARG A 63 -1.92 -2.57 7.84
C ARG A 63 -2.55 -1.56 6.88
N ARG A 64 -2.38 -1.77 5.58
CA ARG A 64 -2.81 -0.87 4.51
C ARG A 64 -3.28 -1.72 3.33
N LEU A 65 -4.38 -1.32 2.71
CA LEU A 65 -4.95 -1.95 1.54
C LEU A 65 -5.22 -0.89 0.47
N PRO A 66 -4.70 -1.07 -0.76
CA PRO A 66 -5.22 -0.39 -1.95
C PRO A 66 -6.69 -0.71 -2.16
N VAL A 67 -7.47 0.32 -2.46
CA VAL A 67 -8.88 0.20 -2.85
C VAL A 67 -8.97 0.31 -4.37
N ILE A 68 -9.59 -0.69 -5.00
CA ILE A 68 -9.73 -0.80 -6.45
C ILE A 68 -11.22 -0.73 -6.82
N GLU A 69 -11.54 0.06 -7.85
CA GLU A 69 -12.87 0.17 -8.45
C GLU A 69 -12.71 0.14 -9.97
N ASP A 70 -13.47 -0.71 -10.67
CA ASP A 70 -13.38 -0.88 -12.13
C ASP A 70 -11.96 -1.13 -12.67
N GLY A 71 -11.11 -1.78 -11.86
CA GLY A 71 -9.72 -2.08 -12.20
C GLY A 71 -8.73 -0.93 -11.97
N GLU A 72 -9.22 0.22 -11.53
CA GLU A 72 -8.45 1.42 -11.24
C GLU A 72 -8.21 1.59 -9.73
N LEU A 73 -7.08 2.19 -9.38
CA LEU A 73 -6.79 2.56 -7.99
C LEU A 73 -7.57 3.83 -7.62
N VAL A 74 -8.48 3.71 -6.66
CA VAL A 74 -9.27 4.84 -6.15
C VAL A 74 -8.85 5.30 -4.76
N GLY A 75 -8.01 4.54 -4.05
CA GLY A 75 -7.55 4.98 -2.74
C GLY A 75 -6.68 3.97 -1.99
N ILE A 76 -6.35 4.31 -0.75
CA ILE A 76 -5.67 3.41 0.19
C ILE A 76 -6.35 3.57 1.55
N ILE A 77 -6.84 2.46 2.11
CA ILE A 77 -7.33 2.40 3.49
C ILE A 77 -6.24 1.82 4.40
N SER A 78 -6.10 2.38 5.60
CA SER A 78 -5.24 1.83 6.63
C SER A 78 -6.02 1.47 7.88
N ILE A 79 -5.46 0.59 8.71
CA ILE A 79 -6.03 0.29 10.03
C ILE A 79 -6.20 1.57 10.87
N ARG A 80 -5.34 2.58 10.69
CA ARG A 80 -5.49 3.88 11.35
C ARG A 80 -6.77 4.59 10.91
N ASN A 81 -7.05 4.63 9.60
CA ASN A 81 -8.28 5.23 9.08
C ASN A 81 -9.51 4.55 9.67
N ILE A 82 -9.50 3.22 9.71
CA ILE A 82 -10.57 2.42 10.30
C ILE A 82 -10.79 2.76 11.79
N LEU A 83 -9.71 2.88 12.56
CA LEU A 83 -9.80 3.17 14.00
C LEU A 83 -10.18 4.62 14.32
N THR A 84 -9.84 5.57 13.46
CA THR A 84 -10.06 7.01 13.69
C THR A 84 -11.34 7.53 13.04
N GLY A 85 -11.93 6.78 12.11
CA GLY A 85 -13.04 7.26 11.27
C GLY A 85 -12.61 8.32 10.25
N GLU A 86 -11.31 8.61 10.13
CA GLU A 86 -10.80 9.58 9.16
C GLU A 86 -10.91 9.03 7.74
N SER A 87 -11.57 9.80 6.87
CA SER A 87 -11.73 9.50 5.46
C SER A 87 -10.38 9.43 4.72
N VAL A 88 -10.39 8.64 3.65
CA VAL A 88 -9.23 8.37 2.78
C VAL A 88 -8.59 9.68 2.32
N HIS A 89 -7.32 9.87 2.64
CA HIS A 89 -6.53 10.94 2.03
C HIS A 89 -6.01 10.43 0.69
N GLU A 90 -6.55 10.95 -0.41
CA GLU A 90 -5.76 11.08 -1.63
C GLU A 90 -4.63 12.08 -1.35
N ARG A 91 -3.48 11.59 -0.91
CA ARG A 91 -2.27 12.28 -1.31
C ARG A 91 -2.10 11.98 -2.79
N LYS A 92 -2.61 12.87 -3.65
CA LYS A 92 -2.05 13.02 -5.00
C LYS A 92 -0.55 13.02 -4.82
N TYR A 93 0.10 11.98 -5.33
CA TYR A 93 1.54 11.88 -5.29
C TYR A 93 2.07 13.11 -6.03
N LEU A 94 2.57 14.09 -5.27
CA LEU A 94 3.51 15.07 -5.75
C LEU A 94 4.71 14.25 -6.21
N PHE A 95 4.86 14.13 -7.52
CA PHE A 95 6.17 13.97 -8.11
C PHE A 95 6.89 15.31 -7.99
#